data_AF-A0A966UXE7-F1
#
_entry.id   AF-A0A966UXE7-F1
#
_cell.length_a   1.000
_cell.length_b   1.000
_cell.length_c   1.000
_cell.angle_alpha   90.00
_cell.angle_beta   90.00
_cell.angle_gamma   90.00
#
_symmetry.space_group_name_H-M   'P 1'
#
loop_
_entity.id
_entity.type
_entity.pdbx_description
1 polymer ?
#
loop_
_entity_poly.entity_id
_entity_poly.type
_entity_poly.pdbx_seq_one_letter_code
_entity_poly.pdbx_strand_id
1 'polypeptide(L)' 'RQALEAYAAEMRPWPHARSIAALEHLARWRGAQVGVEAAEAFCLLRQLA' A
#
# COMPACT_ATOMS: atom_id res chain seq x y z
N ARG A 1 9.34 -0.80 -2.59
CA ARG A 1 9.48 0.15 -3.73
C ARG A 1 10.00 -0.52 -5.00
N GLN A 2 11.14 -1.22 -4.98
CA GLN A 2 11.75 -1.88 -6.16
C GLN A 2 10.76 -2.71 -7.00
N ALA A 3 9.88 -3.49 -6.37
CA ALA A 3 8.86 -4.27 -7.09
C ALA A 3 7.87 -3.41 -7.91
N LEU A 4 7.56 -2.18 -7.47
CA LEU A 4 6.66 -1.28 -8.20
C LEU A 4 7.34 -0.64 -9.42
N GLU A 5 8.68 -0.53 -9.40
CA GLU A 5 9.45 0.04 -10.51
C GLU A 5 9.46 -0.88 -11.73
N ALA A 6 9.31 -2.20 -11.53
CA ALA A 6 9.09 -3.15 -12.62
C ALA A 6 7.80 -2.87 -13.42
N TYR A 7 6.84 -2.15 -12.82
CA TYR A 7 5.55 -1.75 -13.39
C TYR A 7 5.47 -0.25 -13.67
N ALA A 8 6.60 0.39 -14.00
CA ALA A 8 6.68 1.84 -14.17
C ALA A 8 5.68 2.39 -15.20
N ALA A 9 5.37 1.64 -16.26
CA ALA A 9 4.41 2.03 -17.29
C ALA A 9 2.97 2.16 -16.76
N GLU A 10 2.61 1.37 -15.75
CA GLU A 10 1.29 1.44 -15.13
C GLU A 10 1.22 2.35 -13.91
N MET A 11 2.36 2.86 -13.44
CA MET A 11 2.40 3.89 -12.40
C MET A 11 1.89 5.22 -12.94
N ARG A 12 1.41 6.06 -12.02
CA ARG A 12 0.84 7.38 -12.33
C ARG A 12 1.44 8.45 -11.42
N PRO A 13 1.49 9.72 -11.85
CA PRO A 13 1.93 10.81 -10.98
C PRO A 13 0.98 10.96 -9.79
N TRP A 14 1.49 11.47 -8.67
CA TRP A 14 0.68 11.93 -7.55
C TRP A 14 -0.31 13.02 -8.03
N PRO A 15 -1.58 13.05 -7.59
CA PRO A 15 -2.19 12.31 -6.47
C PRO A 15 -2.91 11.01 -6.83
N HIS A 16 -2.63 10.42 -7.99
CA HIS A 16 -3.30 9.18 -8.39
C HIS A 16 -3.05 8.06 -7.38
N ALA A 17 -4.05 7.21 -7.13
CA ALA A 17 -3.97 6.06 -6.21
C ALA A 17 -2.88 5.02 -6.58
N ARG A 18 -2.37 5.11 -7.81
CA ARG A 18 -1.30 4.27 -8.39
C ARG A 18 0.02 5.04 -8.51
N SER A 19 0.21 6.07 -7.70
CA SER A 19 1.49 6.72 -7.51
C SER A 19 2.26 6.08 -6.36
N ILE A 20 3.59 6.08 -6.45
CA ILE A 20 4.45 5.59 -5.37
C ILE A 20 4.13 6.34 -4.06
N ALA A 21 3.97 7.66 -4.13
CA ALA A 21 3.63 8.49 -2.97
C ALA A 21 2.28 8.10 -2.34
N ALA A 22 1.24 7.83 -3.13
CA ALA A 22 -0.05 7.40 -2.58
C ALA A 22 0.04 6.04 -1.87
N LEU A 23 0.79 5.09 -2.44
CA LEU A 23 1.00 3.79 -1.83
C LEU A 23 1.80 3.89 -0.53
N GLU A 24 2.84 4.73 -0.48
CA GLU A 24 3.62 4.99 0.73
C GLU A 24 2.77 5.66 1.82
N HIS A 25 1.95 6.66 1.47
CA HIS A 25 1.03 7.29 2.42
C HIS A 25 -0.01 6.29 2.96
N LEU A 26 -0.57 5.44 2.10
CA LEU A 26 -1.52 4.42 2.52
C LEU A 26 -0.89 3.39 3.48
N ALA A 27 0.33 2.95 3.19
CA ALA A 27 1.07 2.03 4.05
C ALA A 27 1.36 2.65 5.42
N ARG A 28 1.78 3.92 5.47
CA ARG A 28 2.02 4.65 6.73
C ARG A 28 0.74 4.88 7.53
N TRP A 29 -0.35 5.26 6.87
CA TRP A 29 -1.65 5.43 7.52
C TRP A 29 -2.16 4.12 8.15
N ARG A 30 -1.93 2.98 7.51
CA ARG A 30 -2.21 1.66 8.07
C ARG A 30 -1.27 1.30 9.21
N GLY A 31 0.02 1.60 9.08
CA GLY A 31 1.01 1.40 10.14
C GLY A 31 0.63 2.14 11.42
N ALA A 32 0.26 3.41 11.28
CA ALA A 32 -0.16 4.25 12.40
C ALA A 32 -1.36 3.68 13.17
N GLN A 33 -2.27 2.98 12.48
CA GLN A 33 -3.44 2.32 13.11
C GLN A 33 -3.06 1.15 14.04
N VAL A 34 -1.86 0.58 13.87
CA VAL A 34 -1.38 -0.57 14.67
C VAL A 34 -0.04 -0.28 15.38
N GLY A 35 0.39 0.98 15.42
CA GLY A 35 1.58 1.42 16.16
C GLY A 35 2.92 1.08 15.50
N VAL A 36 2.97 1.00 14.16
CA VAL A 36 4.20 0.74 13.39
C VAL A 36 4.37 1.75 12.26
N GLU A 37 5.57 1.87 11.70
CA GLU A 37 5.87 2.85 10.64
C GLU A 37 5.07 2.64 9.35
N ALA A 38 4.84 1.38 8.96
CA ALA A 38 4.08 1.03 7.76
C ALA A 38 3.46 -0.37 7.91
N ALA A 39 2.26 -0.55 7.38
CA ALA A 39 1.58 -1.85 7.37
C ALA A 39 0.76 -2.05 6.09
N GLU A 40 0.56 -3.32 5.74
CA GLU A 40 -0.42 -3.74 4.75
C GLU A 40 -1.69 -4.22 5.47
N ALA A 41 -2.85 -3.86 4.93
CA ALA A 41 -4.14 -4.25 5.48
C ALA A 41 -4.74 -5.37 4.63
N PHE A 42 -5.26 -6.40 5.29
CA PHE A 42 -5.93 -7.55 4.69
C PHE A 42 -7.34 -7.70 5.27
N CYS A 43 -8.22 -8.38 4.53
CA CYS A 43 -9.56 -8.72 4.98
C CYS A 43 -9.75 -10.25 4.91
N LEU A 44 -10.10 -10.86 6.04
CA LEU A 44 -10.44 -12.28 6.11
C LEU A 44 -11.89 -12.48 5.65
N LEU A 45 -12.09 -13.17 4.53
CA LEU A 45 -13.43 -13.44 4.02
C LEU A 45 -14.07 -14.67 4.64
N ARG A 46 -13.28 -15.72 4.94
CA ARG A 46 -13.78 -16.97 5.51
C ARG A 46 -12.72 -17.62 6.40
N GLN A 47 -13.13 -17.98 7.61
CA GLN A 47 -12.35 -18.84 8.50
C GLN A 47 -12.83 -20.29 8.33
N LEU A 48 -11.89 -21.22 8.09
CA LEU A 48 -12.17 -22.66 8.12
C LEU A 48 -11.70 -23.18 9.48
N ALA A 49 -12.61 -23.86 10.18
CA ALA A 49 -12.32 -24.57 11.42
C ALA A 49 -12.03 -26.04 11.12
#